data_AF-A0A1G0M6U6-F1
#
_entry.id   AF-A0A1G0M6U6-F1
#
_cell.length_a   1.000
_cell.length_b   1.000
_cell.length_c   1.000
_cell.angle_alpha   90.00
_cell.angle_beta   90.00
_cell.angle_gamma   90.00
#
_symmetry.space_group_name_H-M   'P 1'
#
loop_
_entity.id
_entity.type
_entity.pdbx_description
1 polymer ?
#
loop_
_entity_poly.entity_id
_entity_poly.type
_entity_poly.pdbx_seq_one_letter_code
_entity_poly.pdbx_strand_id
1 'polypeptide(L)'
;MSDDNKEYDGIRYNPQDKPPRVFTILHYALGVWGVLFMSYYLFSGWSSHAEYAEIKKAKETRLAAAKLKEGESKAMPTHEEDRTTRLIDEGKKEYAARCAACHGPEGKGGIGPDLTGKSYKYGRTAPEVTRSVVEGRPGGMPGFGNDLSQEKLEGVVQYVLSL
;
A
#
# COMPACT_ATOMS: atom_id res chain seq x y z
N MET A 1 8.14 -23.34 61.05
CA MET A 1 7.29 -22.77 59.99
C MET A 1 8.05 -21.64 59.34
N SER A 2 8.20 -21.62 58.02
CA SER A 2 8.67 -20.42 57.32
C SER A 2 7.69 -19.29 57.59
N ASP A 3 8.20 -18.11 57.95
CA ASP A 3 7.35 -16.92 58.03
C ASP A 3 7.08 -16.50 56.57
N ASP A 4 5.91 -16.86 56.06
CA ASP A 4 5.59 -16.79 54.63
C ASP A 4 5.38 -15.34 54.15
N ASN A 5 5.25 -14.40 55.09
CA ASN A 5 5.08 -12.97 54.82
C ASN A 5 6.44 -12.26 54.81
N LYS A 6 7.16 -12.39 53.70
CA LYS A 6 8.39 -11.63 53.48
C LYS A 6 8.06 -10.17 53.19
N GLU A 7 8.64 -9.29 53.99
CA GLU A 7 8.57 -7.84 53.80
C GLU A 7 9.82 -7.37 53.08
N TYR A 8 9.62 -6.71 51.93
CA TYR A 8 10.69 -6.14 51.12
C TYR A 8 10.42 -4.65 50.99
N ASP A 9 11.29 -3.80 51.53
CA ASP A 9 11.21 -2.34 51.36
C ASP A 9 9.82 -1.75 51.69
N GLY A 10 9.23 -2.18 52.83
CA GLY A 10 7.91 -1.73 53.27
C GLY A 10 6.71 -2.34 52.52
N ILE A 11 6.94 -3.19 51.52
CA ILE A 11 5.90 -3.93 50.79
C ILE A 11 5.78 -5.33 51.38
N ARG A 12 4.58 -5.66 51.88
CA ARG A 12 4.27 -6.99 52.39
C ARG A 12 3.70 -7.85 51.26
N TYR A 13 4.38 -8.94 50.94
CA TYR A 13 3.82 -9.96 50.05
C TYR A 13 3.05 -10.99 50.88
N ASN A 14 1.78 -11.22 50.53
CA ASN A 14 0.95 -12.26 51.13
C ASN A 14 0.78 -13.42 50.14
N PRO A 15 1.49 -14.55 50.31
CA PRO A 15 1.37 -15.69 49.42
C PRO A 15 0.00 -16.39 49.48
N GLN A 16 -0.81 -16.10 50.51
CA GLN A 16 -2.13 -16.71 50.69
C GLN A 16 -3.24 -15.96 49.95
N ASP A 17 -2.93 -14.79 49.37
CA ASP A 17 -3.89 -14.05 48.55
C ASP A 17 -4.09 -14.74 47.21
N LYS A 18 -5.26 -15.37 47.06
CA LYS A 18 -5.64 -16.03 45.81
C LYS A 18 -6.00 -14.97 44.77
N PRO A 19 -5.61 -15.15 43.49
CA PRO A 19 -6.03 -14.24 42.43
C PRO A 19 -7.57 -14.21 42.34
N PRO A 20 -8.15 -13.06 41.93
CA PRO A 20 -9.59 -12.94 41.75
C PRO A 20 -10.14 -14.03 40.84
N ARG A 21 -11.31 -14.59 41.17
CA ARG A 21 -11.91 -15.72 40.43
C ARG A 21 -12.14 -15.41 38.95
N VAL A 22 -12.41 -14.14 38.61
CA VAL A 22 -12.55 -13.69 37.22
C VAL A 22 -11.25 -13.88 36.44
N PHE A 23 -10.11 -13.56 37.05
CA PHE A 23 -8.80 -13.72 36.42
C PHE A 23 -8.47 -15.20 36.17
N THR A 24 -8.75 -16.07 37.14
CA THR A 24 -8.50 -17.51 36.98
C THR A 24 -9.44 -18.13 35.94
N ILE A 25 -10.73 -17.79 35.95
CA ILE A 25 -11.70 -18.24 34.93
C ILE A 25 -11.25 -17.81 33.53
N LEU A 26 -10.85 -16.54 33.36
CA LEU A 26 -10.39 -16.02 32.08
C LEU A 26 -9.10 -16.72 31.59
N HIS A 27 -8.15 -16.98 32.49
CA HIS A 27 -6.91 -17.69 32.15
C HIS A 27 -7.19 -19.10 31.59
N TYR A 28 -8.03 -19.87 32.28
CA TYR A 28 -8.38 -21.22 31.82
C TYR A 28 -9.29 -21.20 30.58
N ALA A 29 -10.20 -20.24 30.48
CA ALA A 29 -11.05 -20.08 29.29
C ALA A 29 -10.22 -19.80 28.03
N LEU A 30 -9.18 -18.96 28.12
CA LEU A 30 -8.28 -18.69 27.01
C LEU A 30 -7.45 -19.93 26.63
N GLY A 31 -6.99 -20.69 27.62
CA GLY A 31 -6.30 -21.96 27.39
C GLY A 31 -7.18 -22.97 26.63
N VAL A 32 -8.42 -23.16 27.08
CA VAL A 32 -9.40 -24.03 26.42
C VAL A 32 -9.72 -23.52 25.01
N TRP A 33 -9.96 -22.23 24.85
CA TRP A 33 -10.23 -21.62 23.54
C TRP A 33 -9.04 -21.81 22.58
N GLY A 34 -7.81 -21.62 23.05
CA GLY A 34 -6.60 -21.83 22.24
C GLY A 34 -6.46 -23.26 21.75
N VAL A 35 -6.73 -24.25 22.61
CA VAL A 35 -6.70 -25.68 22.23
C VAL A 35 -7.81 -25.99 21.22
N LEU A 36 -9.03 -25.48 21.42
CA LEU A 36 -10.13 -25.67 20.48
C LEU A 36 -9.85 -25.00 19.13
N PHE A 37 -9.30 -23.78 19.14
CA PHE A 37 -8.92 -23.04 17.95
C PHE A 37 -7.84 -23.79 17.17
N MET A 38 -6.75 -24.20 17.81
CA MET A 38 -5.70 -25.00 17.16
C MET A 38 -6.21 -26.33 16.63
N SER A 39 -7.07 -27.01 17.38
CA SER A 39 -7.70 -28.25 16.90
C SER A 39 -8.58 -27.99 15.67
N TYR A 40 -9.40 -26.95 15.70
CA TYR A 40 -10.22 -26.56 14.54
C TYR A 40 -9.36 -26.27 13.31
N TYR A 41 -8.29 -25.50 13.44
CA TYR A 41 -7.41 -25.18 12.31
C TYR A 41 -6.63 -26.39 11.81
N LEU A 42 -6.29 -27.34 12.68
CA LEU A 42 -5.64 -28.60 12.27
C LEU A 42 -6.57 -29.50 11.43
N PHE A 43 -7.86 -29.56 11.76
CA PHE A 43 -8.83 -30.43 11.07
C PHE A 43 -9.64 -29.74 9.96
N SER A 44 -9.72 -28.41 9.94
CA SER A 44 -10.49 -27.65 8.94
C SER A 44 -9.91 -27.70 7.53
N GLY A 45 -8.63 -28.05 7.37
CA GLY A 45 -7.93 -28.00 6.08
C GLY A 45 -7.69 -26.58 5.56
N TRP A 46 -8.00 -25.55 6.36
CA TRP A 46 -7.75 -24.16 6.00
C TRP A 46 -6.25 -23.86 6.03
N SER A 47 -5.76 -23.18 5.01
CA SER A 47 -4.39 -22.66 4.97
C SER A 47 -4.37 -21.27 4.33
N SER A 48 -3.52 -20.39 4.87
CA SER A 48 -3.30 -19.03 4.32
C SER A 48 -2.91 -19.07 2.83
N HIS A 49 -2.17 -20.09 2.40
CA HIS A 49 -1.76 -20.26 1.00
C HIS A 49 -2.95 -20.57 0.08
N ALA A 50 -3.90 -21.41 0.52
CA ALA A 50 -5.10 -21.70 -0.25
C ALA A 50 -5.98 -20.46 -0.41
N GLU A 51 -6.19 -19.70 0.67
CA GLU A 51 -6.95 -18.46 0.62
C GLU A 51 -6.26 -17.40 -0.25
N TYR A 52 -4.94 -17.24 -0.11
CA TYR A 52 -4.16 -16.33 -0.94
C TYR A 52 -4.22 -16.69 -2.43
N ALA A 53 -4.18 -17.99 -2.76
CA ALA A 53 -4.29 -18.44 -4.14
C ALA A 53 -5.65 -18.07 -4.76
N GLU A 54 -6.74 -18.22 -4.01
CA GLU A 54 -8.08 -17.84 -4.47
C GLU A 54 -8.26 -16.32 -4.59
N ILE A 55 -7.77 -15.55 -3.61
CA ILE A 55 -7.77 -14.08 -3.67
C ILE A 55 -6.92 -13.59 -4.85
N LYS A 56 -5.74 -14.20 -5.09
CA LYS A 56 -4.87 -13.87 -6.21
C LYS A 56 -5.58 -14.15 -7.54
N LYS A 57 -6.15 -15.35 -7.73
CA LYS A 57 -6.94 -15.67 -8.93
C LYS A 57 -8.08 -14.68 -9.13
N ALA A 58 -8.83 -14.36 -8.08
CA ALA A 58 -9.93 -13.40 -8.15
C ALA A 58 -9.45 -11.98 -8.51
N LYS A 59 -8.27 -11.57 -8.03
CA LYS A 59 -7.66 -10.29 -8.41
C LYS A 59 -7.18 -10.32 -9.86
N GLU A 60 -6.57 -11.41 -10.29
CA GLU A 60 -6.11 -11.60 -11.68
C GLU A 60 -7.28 -11.65 -12.65
N THR A 61 -8.39 -12.32 -12.33
CA THR A 61 -9.59 -12.31 -13.17
C THR A 61 -10.25 -10.94 -13.22
N ARG A 62 -10.29 -10.21 -12.09
CA ARG A 62 -10.75 -8.81 -12.07
C ARG A 62 -9.85 -7.89 -12.88
N LEU A 63 -8.53 -8.05 -12.80
CA LEU A 63 -7.56 -7.30 -13.58
C LEU A 63 -7.62 -7.68 -15.07
N ALA A 64 -7.84 -8.94 -15.41
CA ALA A 64 -8.03 -9.40 -16.77
C ALA A 64 -9.34 -8.84 -17.36
N ALA A 65 -10.44 -8.88 -16.60
CA ALA A 65 -11.69 -8.25 -16.99
C ALA A 65 -11.56 -6.73 -17.13
N ALA A 66 -10.78 -6.07 -16.27
CA ALA A 66 -10.46 -4.66 -16.41
C ALA A 66 -9.62 -4.38 -17.67
N LYS A 67 -8.61 -5.20 -17.99
CA LYS A 67 -7.81 -5.09 -19.21
C LYS A 67 -8.63 -5.31 -20.48
N LEU A 68 -9.61 -6.21 -20.45
CA LEU A 68 -10.54 -6.40 -21.58
C LEU A 68 -11.41 -5.16 -21.78
N LYS A 69 -11.94 -4.57 -20.71
CA LYS A 69 -12.67 -3.31 -20.76
C LYS A 69 -11.78 -2.13 -21.18
N GLU A 70 -10.53 -2.12 -20.77
CA GLU A 70 -9.51 -1.15 -21.20
C GLU A 70 -9.23 -1.30 -22.70
N GLY A 71 -9.14 -2.54 -23.21
CA GLY A 71 -9.03 -2.86 -24.64
C GLY A 71 -10.24 -2.46 -25.47
N GLU A 72 -11.47 -2.65 -24.97
CA GLU A 72 -12.70 -2.12 -25.58
C GLU A 72 -12.75 -0.59 -25.54
N SER A 73 -12.32 0.03 -24.44
CA SER A 73 -12.22 1.50 -24.32
C SER A 73 -11.07 2.10 -25.14
N LYS A 74 -10.11 1.28 -25.59
CA LYS A 74 -9.08 1.68 -26.56
C LYS A 74 -9.61 1.69 -28.00
N ALA A 75 -10.81 1.12 -28.23
CA ALA A 75 -11.51 1.18 -29.52
C ALA A 75 -12.52 2.35 -29.61
N MET A 76 -12.70 3.17 -28.58
CA MET A 76 -13.51 4.40 -28.62
C MET A 76 -13.03 5.37 -27.54
N PRO A 77 -12.45 6.55 -27.91
CA PRO A 77 -13.19 7.58 -28.62
C PRO A 77 -12.50 8.10 -29.88
N THR A 78 -13.31 8.47 -30.85
CA THR A 78 -12.97 9.23 -32.06
C THR A 78 -12.68 10.72 -31.77
N HIS A 79 -12.34 11.06 -30.53
CA HIS A 79 -11.91 12.39 -30.10
C HIS A 79 -10.64 12.27 -29.26
N GLU A 80 -9.51 12.71 -29.82
CA GLU A 80 -8.17 12.79 -29.18
C GLU A 80 -8.21 13.43 -27.77
N GLU A 81 -9.16 14.35 -27.57
CA GLU A 81 -9.40 15.10 -26.34
C GLU A 81 -9.92 14.22 -25.19
N ASP A 82 -10.78 13.25 -25.48
CA ASP A 82 -11.31 12.31 -24.48
C ASP A 82 -10.23 11.33 -24.00
N ARG A 83 -9.37 10.87 -24.92
CA ARG A 83 -8.21 10.01 -24.58
C ARG A 83 -7.24 10.76 -23.69
N THR A 84 -6.90 12.00 -24.05
CA THR A 84 -5.95 12.83 -23.28
C THR A 84 -6.49 13.13 -21.89
N THR A 85 -7.78 13.47 -21.78
CA THR A 85 -8.42 13.72 -20.48
C THR A 85 -8.40 12.47 -19.59
N ARG A 86 -8.72 11.29 -20.14
CA ARG A 86 -8.64 10.01 -19.41
C ARG A 86 -7.23 9.72 -18.90
N LEU A 87 -6.23 9.91 -19.76
CA LEU A 87 -4.82 9.68 -19.39
C LEU A 87 -4.35 10.64 -18.30
N ILE A 88 -4.78 11.90 -18.33
CA ILE A 88 -4.47 12.88 -17.27
C ILE A 88 -5.12 12.47 -15.95
N ASP A 89 -6.38 12.01 -15.96
CA ASP A 89 -7.09 11.56 -14.75
C ASP A 89 -6.45 10.30 -14.14
N GLU A 90 -6.04 9.35 -14.96
CA GLU A 90 -5.30 8.16 -14.53
C GLU A 90 -3.90 8.55 -14.03
N GLY A 91 -3.21 9.41 -14.76
CA GLY A 91 -1.92 9.99 -14.40
C GLY A 91 -1.92 10.68 -13.05
N LYS A 92 -2.98 11.44 -12.75
CA LYS A 92 -3.18 12.10 -11.45
C LYS A 92 -3.20 11.12 -10.28
N LYS A 93 -3.86 9.96 -10.46
CA LYS A 93 -3.90 8.90 -9.43
C LYS A 93 -2.53 8.30 -9.20
N GLU A 94 -1.81 7.99 -10.27
CA GLU A 94 -0.47 7.42 -10.19
C GLU A 94 0.54 8.44 -9.62
N TYR A 95 0.38 9.72 -9.94
CA TYR A 95 1.15 10.84 -9.37
C TYR A 95 0.91 10.97 -7.87
N ALA A 96 -0.34 10.96 -7.42
CA ALA A 96 -0.68 11.02 -5.99
C ALA A 96 -0.08 9.84 -5.20
N ALA A 97 -0.04 8.65 -5.81
CA ALA A 97 0.48 7.45 -5.16
C ALA A 97 2.01 7.40 -5.04
N ARG A 98 2.76 8.00 -5.99
CA ARG A 98 4.22 7.82 -6.08
C ARG A 98 5.05 9.10 -6.12
N CYS A 99 4.51 10.19 -6.65
CA CYS A 99 5.26 11.40 -6.96
C CYS A 99 4.99 12.54 -5.97
N ALA A 100 3.74 12.64 -5.48
CA ALA A 100 3.28 13.73 -4.61
C ALA A 100 4.03 13.80 -3.27
N ALA A 101 4.60 12.70 -2.79
CA ALA A 101 5.39 12.68 -1.56
C ALA A 101 6.64 13.58 -1.65
N CYS A 102 7.24 13.71 -2.83
CA CYS A 102 8.43 14.54 -3.03
C CYS A 102 8.10 15.87 -3.71
N HIS A 103 7.22 15.86 -4.71
CA HIS A 103 6.90 17.04 -5.53
C HIS A 103 5.65 17.81 -5.07
N GLY A 104 5.03 17.38 -3.96
CA GLY A 104 3.81 17.95 -3.42
C GLY A 104 2.55 17.47 -4.17
N PRO A 105 1.36 17.59 -3.56
CA PRO A 105 0.10 17.13 -4.17
C PRO A 105 -0.25 17.89 -5.46
N GLU A 106 0.18 19.15 -5.57
CA GLU A 106 -0.06 20.03 -6.72
C GLU A 106 1.18 20.22 -7.61
N GLY A 107 2.26 19.45 -7.39
CA GLY A 107 3.49 19.62 -8.17
C GLY A 107 4.32 20.85 -7.85
N LYS A 108 3.95 21.64 -6.84
CA LYS A 108 4.65 22.87 -6.43
C LYS A 108 6.01 22.64 -5.76
N GLY A 109 6.45 21.39 -5.68
CA GLY A 109 7.73 20.99 -5.10
C GLY A 109 7.65 20.69 -3.61
N GLY A 110 8.83 20.53 -3.01
CA GLY A 110 9.00 20.17 -1.61
C GLY A 110 10.42 19.62 -1.42
N ILE A 111 10.52 18.29 -1.30
CA ILE A 111 11.80 17.59 -1.38
C ILE A 111 12.32 17.59 -2.82
N GLY A 112 11.41 17.36 -3.77
CA GLY A 112 11.65 17.44 -5.20
C GLY A 112 11.40 18.87 -5.74
N PRO A 113 11.89 19.16 -6.95
CA PRO A 113 11.66 20.45 -7.60
C PRO A 113 10.20 20.71 -7.93
N ASP A 114 9.87 21.99 -8.09
CA ASP A 114 8.58 22.45 -8.64
C ASP A 114 8.43 22.01 -10.11
N LEU A 115 7.33 21.32 -10.39
CA LEU A 115 6.93 20.77 -11.69
C LEU A 115 5.90 21.66 -12.41
N THR A 116 5.37 22.71 -11.78
CA THR A 116 4.46 23.69 -12.42
C THR A 116 5.23 24.76 -13.21
N GLY A 117 6.53 24.89 -12.92
CA GLY A 117 7.39 25.93 -13.49
C GLY A 117 7.61 25.81 -15.00
N LYS A 118 7.95 26.94 -15.64
CA LYS A 118 8.18 27.02 -17.10
C LYS A 118 9.49 26.39 -17.58
N SER A 119 10.38 25.99 -16.67
CA SER A 119 11.69 25.43 -17.01
C SER A 119 12.06 24.26 -16.11
N TYR A 120 12.34 23.09 -16.70
CA TYR A 120 12.89 21.93 -16.00
C TYR A 120 14.39 21.81 -16.29
N LYS A 121 15.18 21.40 -15.30
CA LYS A 121 16.63 21.16 -15.46
C LYS A 121 16.95 20.15 -16.57
N TYR A 122 16.07 19.17 -16.78
CA TYR A 122 16.26 18.07 -17.72
C TYR A 122 15.35 18.15 -18.95
N GLY A 123 14.71 19.31 -19.17
CA GLY A 123 13.79 19.57 -20.28
C GLY A 123 12.33 19.21 -19.97
N ARG A 124 11.39 19.92 -20.63
CA ARG A 124 9.92 19.85 -20.42
C ARG A 124 9.20 19.17 -21.59
N THR A 125 9.91 18.57 -22.54
CA THR A 125 9.24 17.79 -23.60
C THR A 125 8.77 16.44 -23.04
N ALA A 126 7.70 15.88 -23.60
CA ALA A 126 7.20 14.55 -23.23
C ALA A 126 8.33 13.49 -23.16
N PRO A 127 9.20 13.30 -24.16
CA PRO A 127 10.28 12.31 -24.08
C PRO A 127 11.31 12.61 -22.98
N GLU A 128 11.58 13.88 -22.66
CA GLU A 128 12.52 14.26 -21.60
C GLU A 128 11.96 13.99 -20.19
N VAL A 129 10.67 14.26 -20.00
CA VAL A 129 9.95 13.95 -18.76
C VAL A 129 9.85 12.44 -18.61
N THR A 130 9.45 11.72 -19.66
CA THR A 130 9.41 10.25 -19.68
C THR A 130 10.74 9.65 -19.27
N ARG A 131 11.85 10.11 -19.87
CA ARG A 131 13.20 9.64 -19.53
C ARG A 131 13.52 9.88 -18.05
N SER A 132 13.16 11.06 -17.53
CA SER A 132 13.39 11.39 -16.12
C SER A 132 12.58 10.52 -15.17
N VAL A 133 11.35 10.14 -15.54
CA VAL A 133 10.51 9.22 -14.75
C VAL A 133 11.01 7.77 -14.82
N VAL A 134 11.44 7.32 -16.01
CA VAL A 134 11.90 5.94 -16.23
C VAL A 134 13.25 5.69 -15.58
N GLU A 135 14.23 6.55 -15.84
CA GLU A 135 15.62 6.38 -15.41
C GLU A 135 15.87 6.97 -14.01
N GLY A 136 14.97 7.83 -13.53
CA GLY A 136 15.22 8.65 -12.35
C GLY A 136 16.23 9.75 -12.63
N ARG A 137 16.57 10.52 -11.58
CA ARG A 137 17.58 11.58 -11.66
C ARG A 137 18.47 11.61 -10.41
N PRO A 138 19.77 11.94 -10.56
CA PRO A 138 20.66 12.11 -9.43
C PRO A 138 20.13 13.21 -8.50
N GLY A 139 20.25 13.00 -7.19
CA GLY A 139 19.63 13.86 -6.17
C GLY A 139 18.36 13.28 -5.53
N GLY A 140 18.14 11.96 -5.64
CA GLY A 140 17.13 11.25 -4.85
C GLY A 140 15.81 10.94 -5.58
N MET A 141 15.71 11.19 -6.89
CA MET A 141 14.55 10.78 -7.68
C MET A 141 14.74 9.34 -8.20
N PRO A 142 13.97 8.35 -7.71
CA PRO A 142 14.07 6.97 -8.18
C PRO A 142 13.53 6.82 -9.61
N GLY A 143 13.99 5.79 -10.32
CA GLY A 143 13.46 5.40 -11.63
C GLY A 143 12.27 4.46 -11.50
N PHE A 144 11.20 4.72 -12.24
CA PHE A 144 9.93 3.98 -12.20
C PHE A 144 9.69 3.10 -13.44
N GLY A 145 10.71 2.91 -14.28
CA GLY A 145 10.57 2.17 -15.54
C GLY A 145 10.03 0.74 -15.41
N ASN A 146 10.30 0.07 -14.29
CA ASN A 146 9.81 -1.29 -14.03
C ASN A 146 8.49 -1.32 -13.24
N ASP A 147 8.08 -0.20 -12.65
CA ASP A 147 6.92 -0.12 -11.75
C ASP A 147 5.66 0.40 -12.45
N LEU A 148 5.82 1.10 -13.58
CA LEU A 148 4.74 1.69 -14.37
C LEU A 148 4.63 0.97 -15.72
N SER A 149 3.40 0.60 -16.10
CA SER A 149 3.11 0.21 -17.49
C SER A 149 3.20 1.43 -18.41
N GLN A 150 3.39 1.22 -19.72
CA GLN A 150 3.50 2.32 -20.70
C GLN A 150 2.33 3.31 -20.63
N GLU A 151 1.09 2.81 -20.49
CA GLU A 151 -0.10 3.67 -20.44
C GLU A 151 -0.13 4.54 -19.16
N LYS A 152 0.28 3.97 -18.02
CA LYS A 152 0.41 4.72 -16.77
C LYS A 152 1.54 5.74 -16.82
N LEU A 153 2.65 5.39 -17.48
CA LEU A 153 3.78 6.30 -17.67
C LEU A 153 3.37 7.48 -18.56
N GLU A 154 2.68 7.22 -19.68
CA GLU A 154 2.12 8.25 -20.55
C GLU A 154 1.14 9.14 -19.78
N GLY A 155 0.24 8.56 -18.99
CA GLY A 155 -0.70 9.31 -18.16
C GLY A 155 0.00 10.22 -17.15
N VAL A 156 1.00 9.72 -16.42
CA VAL A 156 1.77 10.54 -15.47
C VAL A 156 2.51 11.67 -16.17
N VAL A 157 3.11 11.40 -17.33
CA VAL A 157 3.82 12.44 -18.11
C VAL A 157 2.84 13.51 -18.59
N GLN A 158 1.69 13.12 -19.12
CA GLN A 158 0.66 14.08 -19.56
C GLN A 158 0.11 14.91 -18.40
N TYR A 159 -0.13 14.28 -17.23
CA TYR A 159 -0.52 14.99 -16.02
C TYR A 159 0.54 16.00 -15.59
N VAL A 160 1.82 15.63 -15.55
CA VAL A 160 2.91 16.54 -15.16
C VAL A 160 3.06 17.70 -16.16
N LEU A 161 2.79 17.48 -17.45
CA LEU A 161 2.85 18.52 -18.46
C LEU A 161 1.66 19.49 -18.42
N SER A 162 0.52 19.04 -17.89
CA SER A 162 -0.70 19.86 -17.74
C SER A 162 -0.72 20.70 -16.46
N LEU A 163 0.24 20.49 -15.55
CA LEU A 163 0.53 21.35 -14.40
C LEU A 163 1.19 22.69 -14.83
#